data_AF-A0A7S2CW61-F1
#
_entry.id   AF-A0A7S2CW61-F1
#
_cell.length_a   1.000
_cell.length_b   1.000
_cell.length_c   1.000
_cell.angle_alpha   90.00
_cell.angle_beta   90.00
_cell.angle_gamma   90.00
#
_symmetry.space_group_name_H-M   'P 1'
#
loop_
_entity.id
_entity.type
_entity.pdbx_description
1 polymer ?
#
loop_
_entity_poly.entity_id
_entity_poly.type
_entity_poly.pdbx_seq_one_letter_code
_entity_poly.pdbx_strand_id
1 'polypeptide(L)'
;AEDLALFPPTSTWERFWCGSIEQDIEYMFPPAIWNANTGAHDPEACCRECQNNNLCKAWTWRTGGQCQLFGAGPSNKVPKSADAGVVSGLAAREAMAIANRAAVSAIKKE
;
A
#
# COMPACT_ATOMS: atom_id res chain seq x y z
N ALA A 1 -8.47 -5.41 -30.95
CA ALA A 1 -9.25 -5.65 -29.72
C ALA A 1 -8.26 -6.16 -28.69
N GLU A 2 -7.60 -5.23 -28.01
CA GLU A 2 -6.55 -5.54 -27.04
C GLU A 2 -7.21 -5.63 -25.66
N ASP A 3 -7.01 -6.80 -25.06
CA ASP A 3 -7.57 -7.25 -23.80
C ASP A 3 -6.93 -6.46 -22.64
N LEU A 4 -7.73 -5.64 -21.95
CA LEU A 4 -7.34 -4.82 -20.81
C LEU A 4 -7.23 -5.62 -19.49
N ALA A 5 -6.88 -6.90 -19.56
CA ALA A 5 -6.63 -7.73 -18.39
C ALA A 5 -5.33 -8.52 -18.61
N LEU A 6 -4.52 -8.66 -17.56
CA LEU A 6 -3.32 -9.52 -17.52
C LEU A 6 -2.01 -8.95 -18.08
N PHE A 7 -1.64 -7.70 -17.76
CA PHE A 7 -0.21 -7.43 -17.56
C PHE A 7 0.15 -7.83 -16.12
N PRO A 8 0.64 -9.07 -15.85
CA PRO A 8 1.46 -9.26 -14.67
C PRO A 8 2.66 -8.32 -14.82
N PRO A 9 3.17 -7.73 -13.73
CA PRO A 9 4.38 -6.93 -13.80
C PRO A 9 5.52 -7.80 -14.37
N THR A 10 5.85 -7.62 -15.66
CA THR A 10 6.91 -8.38 -16.36
C THR A 10 8.29 -7.80 -16.06
N SER A 11 8.34 -6.75 -15.25
CA SER A 11 9.54 -5.99 -15.04
C SER A 11 9.88 -5.94 -13.56
N THR A 12 11.12 -6.32 -13.25
CA THR A 12 11.60 -6.41 -11.86
C THR A 12 11.48 -5.09 -11.10
N TRP A 13 11.46 -3.95 -11.81
CA TRP A 13 11.33 -2.60 -11.24
C TRP A 13 9.98 -2.31 -10.57
N GLU A 14 8.91 -3.02 -10.95
CA GLU A 14 7.60 -2.89 -10.30
C GLU A 14 7.61 -3.41 -8.86
N ARG A 15 8.55 -4.30 -8.49
CA ARG A 15 8.80 -4.73 -7.09
C ARG A 15 9.70 -3.77 -6.32
N PHE A 16 10.44 -2.92 -7.03
CA PHE A 16 11.32 -1.92 -6.43
C PHE A 16 10.59 -0.60 -6.15
N TRP A 17 9.49 -0.31 -6.83
CA TRP A 17 8.71 0.90 -6.62
C TRP A 17 7.49 0.66 -5.76
N CYS A 18 7.52 1.24 -4.57
CA CYS A 18 6.37 1.41 -3.72
C CYS A 18 5.33 2.25 -4.45
N GLY A 19 4.07 1.80 -4.44
CA GLY A 19 2.98 2.51 -5.13
C GLY A 19 2.77 3.91 -4.57
N SER A 20 1.80 4.07 -3.67
CA SER A 20 1.65 5.33 -2.93
C SER A 20 2.40 5.24 -1.61
N ILE A 21 3.30 6.19 -1.35
CA ILE A 21 3.91 6.42 -0.03
C ILE A 21 3.38 7.74 0.50
N GLU A 22 2.92 7.74 1.74
CA GLU A 22 2.45 8.91 2.46
C GLU A 22 3.23 9.03 3.78
N GLN A 23 4.02 10.09 3.88
CA GLN A 23 4.73 10.45 5.11
C GLN A 23 3.76 11.08 6.11
N ASP A 24 4.01 10.82 7.39
CA ASP A 24 3.24 11.35 8.52
C ASP A 24 1.75 10.99 8.48
N ILE A 25 1.39 9.95 7.73
CA ILE A 25 0.04 9.42 7.68
C ILE A 25 0.02 8.02 8.30
N GLU A 26 -0.83 7.83 9.30
CA GLU A 26 -1.14 6.53 9.87
C GLU A 26 -2.39 5.96 9.20
N TYR A 27 -2.23 4.81 8.55
CA TYR A 27 -3.36 4.05 8.02
C TYR A 27 -4.13 3.34 9.14
N MET A 28 -5.44 3.55 9.16
CA MET A 28 -6.38 2.87 10.04
C MET A 28 -7.13 1.80 9.26
N PHE A 29 -7.38 0.68 9.93
CA PHE A 29 -8.00 -0.50 9.33
C PHE A 29 -9.17 -0.98 10.18
N PRO A 30 -10.15 -1.69 9.59
CA PRO A 30 -11.19 -2.32 10.37
C PRO A 30 -10.58 -3.47 11.20
N PRO A 31 -11.22 -3.87 12.32
CA PRO A 31 -10.75 -4.98 13.12
C PRO A 31 -10.78 -6.30 12.33
N ALA A 32 -9.97 -7.27 12.76
CA ALA A 32 -9.90 -8.63 12.21
C ALA A 32 -9.44 -8.75 10.74
N ILE A 33 -8.75 -7.74 10.20
CA ILE A 33 -8.04 -7.91 8.93
C ILE A 33 -6.75 -8.73 9.12
N TRP A 34 -6.37 -9.47 8.07
CA TRP A 34 -5.04 -10.07 8.03
C TRP A 34 -3.99 -8.97 8.21
N ASN A 35 -3.08 -9.19 9.14
CA ASN A 35 -1.95 -8.32 9.38
C ASN A 35 -0.73 -9.15 9.76
N ALA A 36 0.46 -8.63 9.43
CA ALA A 36 1.72 -9.23 9.79
C ALA A 36 2.70 -8.14 10.21
N ASN A 37 3.56 -8.42 11.19
CA ASN A 37 4.65 -7.54 11.55
C ASN A 37 5.96 -8.09 10.98
N THR A 38 6.77 -7.24 10.39
CA THR A 38 8.10 -7.58 9.88
C THR A 38 9.14 -6.64 10.48
N GLY A 39 10.39 -7.10 10.57
CA GLY A 39 11.51 -6.33 11.11
C GLY A 39 12.18 -5.43 10.08
N ALA A 40 11.42 -4.86 9.13
CA ALA A 40 12.00 -3.99 8.11
C ALA A 40 12.54 -2.70 8.75
N HIS A 41 13.83 -2.44 8.57
CA HIS A 41 14.52 -1.29 9.16
C HIS A 41 14.14 0.04 8.54
N ASP A 42 13.64 0.03 7.30
CA ASP A 42 13.31 1.21 6.51
C ASP A 42 11.95 1.04 5.80
N PRO A 43 11.25 2.15 5.47
CA PRO A 43 9.94 2.10 4.83
C PRO A 43 10.00 1.44 3.44
N GLU A 44 11.09 1.60 2.71
CA GLU A 44 11.30 0.94 1.42
C GLU A 44 11.41 -0.58 1.57
N ALA A 45 12.07 -1.07 2.63
CA ALA A 45 12.08 -2.50 2.94
C ALA A 45 10.67 -2.99 3.30
N CYS A 46 9.94 -2.24 4.11
CA CYS A 46 8.56 -2.57 4.51
C CYS A 46 7.63 -2.72 3.31
N CYS A 47 7.76 -1.78 2.39
CA CYS A 47 7.07 -1.81 1.12
C CYS A 47 7.44 -3.03 0.27
N ARG A 48 8.73 -3.37 0.10
CA ARG A 48 9.14 -4.55 -0.68
C ARG A 48 8.57 -5.84 -0.11
N GLU A 49 8.57 -5.97 1.22
CA GLU A 49 7.94 -7.10 1.92
C GLU A 49 6.44 -7.18 1.61
N CYS A 50 5.74 -6.04 1.65
CA CYS A 50 4.33 -5.97 1.25
C CYS A 50 4.13 -6.42 -0.20
N GLN A 51 4.96 -5.95 -1.12
CA GLN A 51 4.82 -6.30 -2.53
C GLN A 51 5.11 -7.77 -2.84
N ASN A 52 6.03 -8.38 -2.10
CA ASN A 52 6.30 -9.81 -2.20
C ASN A 52 5.18 -10.66 -1.61
N ASN A 53 4.33 -10.09 -0.75
CA ASN A 53 3.22 -10.79 -0.12
C ASN A 53 1.90 -10.49 -0.84
N ASN A 54 1.35 -11.50 -1.53
CA ASN A 54 0.07 -11.38 -2.24
C ASN A 54 -1.13 -11.03 -1.34
N LEU A 55 -1.05 -11.30 -0.03
CA LEU A 55 -2.10 -10.92 0.91
C LEU A 55 -2.00 -9.44 1.30
N CYS A 56 -0.81 -8.83 1.18
CA CYS A 56 -0.61 -7.45 1.59
C CYS A 56 -1.16 -6.46 0.54
N LYS A 57 -1.96 -5.53 1.02
CA LYS A 57 -2.56 -4.45 0.23
C LYS A 57 -2.11 -3.07 0.71
N ALA A 58 -1.78 -2.96 1.99
CA ALA A 58 -1.27 -1.74 2.59
C ALA A 58 -0.23 -2.06 3.64
N TRP A 59 0.62 -1.08 3.96
CA TRP A 59 1.67 -1.22 4.96
C TRP A 59 1.86 0.09 5.71
N THR A 60 2.35 -0.02 6.94
CA THR A 60 2.70 1.10 7.81
C THR A 60 4.03 0.80 8.46
N TRP A 61 5.00 1.64 8.21
CA TRP A 61 6.29 1.64 8.86
C TRP A 61 6.34 2.73 9.93
N ARG A 62 6.90 2.41 11.10
CA ARG A 62 7.12 3.35 12.19
C ARG A 62 8.60 3.39 12.53
N THR A 63 9.10 4.57 12.87
CA THR A 63 10.46 4.75 13.41
C THR A 63 10.71 3.79 14.57
N GLY A 64 11.82 3.05 14.49
CA GLY A 64 12.12 1.93 15.38
C GLY A 64 12.03 0.55 14.72
N GLY A 65 11.86 0.48 13.40
CA GLY A 65 11.93 -0.77 12.62
C GLY A 65 10.68 -1.64 12.72
N GLN A 66 9.53 -1.02 13.03
CA GLN A 66 8.24 -1.72 13.06
C GLN A 66 7.54 -1.54 11.72
N CYS A 67 7.47 -2.62 10.94
CA CYS A 67 6.72 -2.65 9.70
C CYS A 67 5.49 -3.54 9.83
N GLN A 68 4.32 -2.92 9.84
CA GLN A 68 3.05 -3.63 9.80
C GLN A 68 2.52 -3.71 8.38
N LEU A 69 2.20 -4.93 7.96
CA LEU A 69 1.55 -5.26 6.70
C LEU A 69 0.08 -5.54 6.96
N PHE A 70 -0.79 -5.16 6.02
CA PHE A 70 -2.24 -5.23 6.15
C PHE A 70 -2.87 -5.80 4.88
N GLY A 71 -3.88 -6.65 5.05
CA GLY A 71 -4.55 -7.35 3.94
C GLY A 71 -5.73 -6.60 3.32
N ALA A 72 -5.88 -5.33 3.67
CA ALA A 72 -6.91 -4.43 3.18
C ALA A 72 -6.29 -3.05 2.88
N GLY A 73 -6.93 -2.26 2.04
CA GLY A 73 -6.65 -0.82 1.98
C GLY A 73 -7.10 -0.11 3.27
N PRO A 74 -6.59 1.10 3.55
CA PRO A 74 -6.97 1.87 4.73
C PRO A 74 -8.45 2.24 4.68
N SER A 75 -9.15 2.05 5.79
CA SER A 75 -10.51 2.59 5.98
C SER A 75 -10.49 4.07 6.32
N ASN A 76 -9.42 4.53 6.96
CA ASN A 76 -9.20 5.94 7.23
C ASN A 76 -7.70 6.27 7.23
N LYS A 77 -7.36 7.53 7.01
CA LYS A 77 -5.99 8.05 7.04
C LYS A 77 -5.90 9.13 8.09
N VAL A 78 -5.00 8.98 9.06
CA VAL A 78 -4.86 9.91 10.18
C VAL A 78 -3.50 10.61 10.07
N PRO A 79 -3.47 11.94 9.88
CA PRO A 79 -2.22 12.67 9.92
C PRO A 79 -1.63 12.65 11.33
N LYS A 80 -0.32 12.48 11.40
CA LYS A 80 0.50 12.54 12.61
C LYS A 80 1.46 13.71 12.51
N SER A 81 2.00 14.10 13.66
CA SER A 81 3.13 15.03 13.70
C SER A 81 4.36 14.38 13.06
N ALA A 82 5.22 15.18 12.41
CA ALA A 82 6.45 14.69 11.78
C ALA A 82 7.35 13.91 12.75
N ASP A 83 7.35 14.29 14.02
CA ASP A 83 8.11 13.62 15.09
C ASP A 83 7.60 12.20 15.40
N ALA A 84 6.40 11.83 14.95
CA ALA A 84 5.85 10.49 15.14
C ALA A 84 6.54 9.44 14.25
N GLY A 85 7.21 9.87 13.16
CA GLY A 85 8.01 8.98 12.32
C GLY A 85 7.21 7.86 11.68
N VAL A 86 5.97 8.14 11.24
CA VAL A 86 5.09 7.16 10.60
C VAL A 86 5.10 7.35 9.10
N VAL A 87 5.28 6.26 8.35
CA VAL A 87 5.20 6.25 6.89
C VAL A 87 4.27 5.11 6.49
N SER A 88 3.19 5.42 5.82
CA SER A 88 2.26 4.41 5.30
C SER A 88 2.28 4.37 3.79
N GLY A 89 1.85 3.25 3.23
CA GLY A 89 1.69 3.13 1.80
C GLY A 89 0.81 1.99 1.36
N LEU A 90 0.44 2.01 0.08
CA LEU A 90 -0.29 0.94 -0.57
C LEU A 90 0.68 0.07 -1.37
N ALA A 91 0.35 -1.22 -1.47
CA ALA A 91 0.96 -2.07 -2.47
C ALA A 91 0.63 -1.50 -3.87
N ALA A 92 1.58 -1.57 -4.80
CA ALA A 92 1.39 -1.03 -6.16
C ALA A 92 0.11 -1.55 -6.83
N ARG A 93 -0.17 -2.84 -6.67
CA ARG A 93 -1.39 -3.50 -7.18
C ARG A 93 -2.67 -2.90 -6.59
N GLU A 94 -2.69 -2.61 -5.29
CA GLU A 94 -3.84 -2.03 -4.62
C GLU A 94 -4.02 -0.55 -5.01
N ALA A 95 -2.92 0.22 -5.07
CA ALA A 95 -2.94 1.61 -5.51
C ALA A 95 -3.52 1.74 -6.93
N MET A 96 -3.06 0.89 -7.86
CA MET A 96 -3.60 0.84 -9.22
C MET A 96 -5.07 0.41 -9.25
N ALA A 97 -5.46 -0.58 -8.43
CA ALA A 97 -6.85 -1.02 -8.37
C ALA A 97 -7.79 0.10 -7.86
N ILE A 98 -7.37 0.85 -6.85
CA ILE A 98 -8.13 2.00 -6.32
C ILE A 98 -8.22 3.10 -7.37
N ALA A 99 -7.10 3.45 -8.03
CA ALA A 99 -7.08 4.46 -9.09
C ALA A 99 -7.99 4.07 -10.27
N ASN A 100 -7.93 2.82 -10.70
CA ASN A 100 -8.78 2.33 -11.78
C ASN A 100 -10.27 2.39 -11.42
N ARG A 101 -10.64 1.97 -10.19
CA ARG A 101 -12.03 2.09 -9.70
C ARG A 101 -12.50 3.54 -9.68
N ALA A 102 -11.66 4.46 -9.23
CA ALA A 102 -11.97 5.88 -9.22
C ALA A 102 -12.19 6.42 -10.64
N ALA A 103 -11.29 6.09 -11.58
CA ALA A 103 -11.41 6.50 -12.98
C ALA A 103 -12.70 5.98 -13.64
N VAL A 104 -13.02 4.69 -13.47
CA VAL A 104 -14.26 4.09 -14.01
C VAL A 104 -15.51 4.75 -13.40
N SER A 105 -15.48 5.10 -12.12
CA SER A 105 -16.60 5.77 -11.46
C SER A 105 -16.83 7.21 -11.95
N ALA A 106 -15.76 7.90 -12.37
CA ALA A 106 -15.85 9.24 -12.93
C ALA A 106 -16.47 9.22 -14.34
N ILE A 107 -16.14 8.21 -15.16
CA ILE A 107 -16.68 8.03 -16.50
C ILE A 107 -18.18 7.68 -16.48
N LYS A 108 -18.63 6.86 -15.52
CA LYS A 108 -20.06 6.48 -15.39
C LYS A 108 -20.96 7.58 -14.82
N LYS A 109 -20.40 8.70 -14.38
CA LYS A 109 -21.17 9.83 -13.84
C LYS A 109 -21.68 10.80 -14.92
N GLU A 110 -21.44 10.46 -16.19
CA GLU A 110 -21.92 11.18 -17.38
C GLU A 110 -23.18 10.54 -17.98
#